data_AF-A0A132BD24-F1
#
_entry.id   AF-A0A132BD24-F1
#
_cell.length_a   1.000
_cell.length_b   1.000
_cell.length_c   1.000
_cell.angle_alpha   90.00
_cell.angle_beta   90.00
_cell.angle_gamma   90.00
#
_symmetry.space_group_name_H-M   'P 1'
#
loop_
_entity.id
_entity.type
_entity.pdbx_description
1 polymer ?
#
loop_
_entity_poly.entity_id
_entity_poly.type
_entity_poly.pdbx_seq_one_letter_code
_entity_poly.pdbx_strand_id
1 'polypeptide(L)'
;MLGHRSMEVDLVRLQKSEAIQLIKTTLMGWENPQGDEHFKKQRKQADSGKSAALFYRMMKEIGVELHLKTNALTLTNVSPSEVKILTEASGITLSPDQGGHKVFLNSPLSTVLYCDITMFATEFGAEYVPVTHPEHATFSTERPFLSQTFNLIFCHGQVLRTHPRMEYREAYEATRLTFPQLTLAMQCISEGGTFIMLLHKVEAWDTMDLLYRFLQFSDIELFKPIKKHAIRSTFYLVAKQVRPSSEAARLAVQHWKEGWWQATFVRSKLAGLGRKVLTIQADALKKADFVR
;
A
#
# COMPACT_ATOMS: atom_id res chain seq x y z
N MET A 1 54.66 2.71 9.35
CA MET A 1 53.70 3.54 10.12
C MET A 1 52.36 3.47 9.40
N LEU A 2 51.38 2.84 10.06
CA LEU A 2 49.92 3.06 10.03
C LEU A 2 49.31 3.45 8.67
N GLY A 3 48.48 2.66 7.99
CA GLY A 3 47.54 1.65 8.47
C GLY A 3 46.14 2.00 7.98
N HIS A 4 45.82 1.79 6.71
CA HIS A 4 44.43 1.75 6.23
C HIS A 4 44.00 0.28 6.19
N ARG A 5 43.59 -0.24 7.36
CA ARG A 5 42.94 -1.54 7.49
C ARG A 5 41.47 -1.33 7.83
N SER A 6 40.64 -2.03 7.05
CA SER A 6 39.39 -2.72 7.40
C SER A 6 38.23 -1.94 8.05
N MET A 7 37.09 -1.96 7.36
CA MET A 7 35.84 -2.65 7.77
C MET A 7 34.87 -2.45 6.58
N GLU A 8 34.70 -3.41 5.68
CA GLU A 8 33.79 -4.55 5.86
C GLU A 8 32.51 -4.11 6.59
N VAL A 9 31.52 -3.67 5.81
CA VAL A 9 30.11 -3.76 6.19
C VAL A 9 29.39 -4.47 5.06
N ASP A 10 29.22 -5.75 5.33
CA ASP A 10 28.39 -6.75 4.68
C ASP A 10 27.09 -6.24 4.01
N LEU A 11 26.90 -6.72 2.78
CA LEU A 11 25.64 -7.20 2.17
C LEU A 11 24.36 -7.12 3.03
N VAL A 12 23.18 -6.69 2.58
CA VAL A 12 22.67 -6.02 1.38
C VAL A 12 21.43 -5.24 1.85
N ARG A 13 21.58 -3.92 1.97
CA ARG A 13 20.50 -2.94 1.82
C ARG A 13 20.43 -2.62 0.33
N LEU A 14 19.28 -2.83 -0.30
CA LEU A 14 19.02 -2.56 -1.72
C LEU A 14 19.67 -1.23 -2.15
N GLN A 15 20.78 -1.29 -2.90
CA GLN A 15 21.45 -0.09 -3.39
C GLN A 15 20.61 0.52 -4.53
N LYS A 16 20.47 1.86 -4.50
CA LYS A 16 19.69 2.68 -5.45
C LYS A 16 19.91 2.36 -6.94
N SER A 17 21.03 1.76 -7.33
CA SER A 17 21.37 1.39 -8.72
C SER A 17 20.63 0.15 -9.23
N GLU A 18 20.31 -0.83 -8.38
CA GLU A 18 19.64 -2.08 -8.80
C GLU A 18 18.14 -1.88 -9.04
N ALA A 19 17.50 -1.02 -8.23
CA ALA A 19 16.14 -0.56 -8.49
C ALA A 19 16.05 0.16 -9.86
N ILE A 20 17.06 0.97 -10.19
CA ILE A 20 17.18 1.65 -11.49
C ILE A 20 17.39 0.64 -12.62
N GLN A 21 18.14 -0.44 -12.39
CA GLN A 21 18.35 -1.46 -13.41
C GLN A 21 17.10 -2.32 -13.65
N LEU A 22 16.35 -2.64 -12.60
CA LEU A 22 15.04 -3.30 -12.70
C LEU A 22 14.04 -2.46 -13.52
N ILE A 23 13.98 -1.13 -13.25
CA ILE A 23 13.20 -0.17 -14.05
C ILE A 23 13.54 -0.29 -15.54
N LYS A 24 14.84 -0.31 -15.87
CA LYS A 24 15.30 -0.40 -17.26
C LYS A 24 14.94 -1.72 -17.91
N THR A 25 15.08 -2.85 -17.22
CA THR A 25 14.77 -4.17 -17.78
C THR A 25 13.27 -4.35 -18.01
N THR A 26 12.40 -3.79 -17.17
CA THR A 26 10.96 -3.95 -17.36
C THR A 26 10.41 -3.14 -18.53
N LEU A 27 11.03 -2.00 -18.87
CA LEU A 27 10.67 -1.23 -20.08
C LEU A 27 10.92 -2.00 -21.39
N MET A 28 11.78 -3.03 -21.39
CA MET A 28 12.11 -3.81 -22.59
C MET A 28 11.23 -5.04 -22.82
N GLY A 29 10.35 -5.41 -21.88
CA GLY A 29 9.68 -6.72 -21.88
C GLY A 29 8.23 -6.80 -22.39
N TRP A 30 7.69 -5.75 -23.01
CA TRP A 30 6.22 -5.54 -23.10
C TRP A 30 5.59 -5.59 -24.50
N GLU A 31 5.90 -6.60 -25.31
CA GLU A 31 5.08 -6.96 -26.48
C GLU A 31 4.97 -8.50 -26.63
N ASN A 32 4.04 -9.14 -25.90
CA ASN A 32 3.72 -10.56 -26.08
C ASN A 32 2.20 -10.85 -25.99
N PRO A 33 1.50 -11.00 -27.14
CA PRO A 33 0.06 -11.24 -27.21
C PRO A 33 -0.43 -12.52 -26.51
N GLN A 34 0.42 -13.55 -26.40
CA GLN A 34 0.06 -14.79 -25.70
C GLN A 34 -0.05 -14.60 -24.18
N GLY A 35 0.76 -13.66 -23.64
CA GLY A 35 0.65 -13.23 -22.25
C GLY A 35 -0.72 -12.60 -21.95
N ASP A 36 -1.21 -11.75 -22.86
CA ASP A 36 -2.49 -11.07 -22.69
C ASP A 36 -3.68 -12.03 -22.63
N GLU A 37 -3.71 -13.06 -23.49
CA GLU A 37 -4.75 -14.08 -23.45
C GLU A 37 -4.71 -14.92 -22.18
N HIS A 38 -3.51 -15.29 -21.75
CA HIS A 38 -3.30 -15.99 -20.48
C HIS A 38 -3.86 -15.19 -19.30
N PHE A 39 -3.54 -13.89 -19.23
CA PHE A 39 -4.06 -13.01 -18.19
C PHE A 39 -5.56 -12.73 -18.33
N LYS A 40 -6.15 -12.73 -19.55
CA LYS A 40 -7.62 -12.67 -19.73
C LYS A 40 -8.32 -13.88 -19.12
N LYS A 41 -7.81 -15.10 -19.34
CA LYS A 41 -8.38 -16.33 -18.76
C LYS A 41 -8.29 -16.32 -17.23
N GLN A 42 -7.14 -15.93 -16.68
CA GLN A 42 -6.98 -15.83 -15.22
C GLN A 42 -7.94 -14.82 -14.57
N ARG A 43 -8.21 -13.69 -15.24
CA ARG A 43 -9.15 -12.68 -14.74
C ARG A 43 -10.57 -13.26 -14.59
N LYS A 44 -11.07 -13.97 -15.61
CA LYS A 44 -12.37 -14.64 -15.54
C LYS A 44 -12.48 -15.61 -14.37
N GLN A 45 -11.42 -16.40 -14.10
CA GLN A 45 -11.40 -17.32 -12.97
C GLN A 45 -11.29 -16.62 -11.60
N ALA A 46 -10.61 -15.48 -11.53
CA ALA A 46 -10.57 -14.69 -10.31
C ALA A 46 -11.93 -14.06 -9.98
N ASP A 47 -12.69 -13.68 -11.01
CA ASP A 47 -13.98 -13.02 -10.89
C ASP A 47 -15.13 -14.02 -10.62
N SER A 48 -14.94 -15.33 -10.90
CA SER A 48 -15.94 -16.38 -10.67
C SER A 48 -16.13 -16.77 -9.19
N GLY A 49 -15.43 -16.09 -8.27
CA GLY A 49 -15.56 -16.27 -6.82
C GLY A 49 -14.92 -17.55 -6.27
N LYS A 50 -14.38 -17.47 -5.06
CA LYS A 50 -14.04 -18.63 -4.21
C LYS A 50 -14.94 -18.59 -2.99
N SER A 51 -15.25 -19.74 -2.38
CA SER A 51 -15.94 -19.73 -1.09
C SER A 51 -15.09 -18.97 -0.05
N ALA A 52 -15.76 -18.24 0.85
CA ALA A 52 -15.09 -17.43 1.87
C ALA A 52 -14.12 -18.27 2.73
N ALA A 53 -14.47 -19.53 3.02
CA ALA A 53 -13.62 -20.44 3.77
C ALA A 53 -12.33 -20.84 3.01
N LEU A 54 -12.42 -21.08 1.70
CA LEU A 54 -11.25 -21.39 0.87
C LEU A 54 -10.33 -20.17 0.73
N PHE A 55 -10.91 -18.97 0.57
CA PHE A 55 -10.14 -17.73 0.52
C PHE A 55 -9.43 -17.47 1.87
N TYR A 56 -10.13 -17.62 2.99
CA TYR A 56 -9.55 -17.49 4.32
C TYR A 56 -8.38 -18.45 4.56
N ARG A 57 -8.52 -19.73 4.17
CA ARG A 57 -7.44 -20.73 4.28
C ARG A 57 -6.22 -20.31 3.44
N MET A 58 -6.44 -19.85 2.22
CA MET A 58 -5.38 -19.37 1.34
C MET A 58 -4.65 -18.16 1.95
N MET A 59 -5.37 -17.21 2.54
CA MET A 59 -4.77 -16.04 3.20
C MET A 59 -3.96 -16.43 4.44
N LYS A 60 -4.42 -17.42 5.22
CA LYS A 60 -3.63 -17.99 6.33
C LYS A 60 -2.30 -18.59 5.85
N GLU A 61 -2.34 -19.39 4.78
CA GLU A 61 -1.12 -20.00 4.22
C GLU A 61 -0.12 -18.93 3.73
N ILE A 62 -0.61 -17.87 3.07
CA ILE A 62 0.21 -16.73 2.68
C ILE A 62 0.78 -16.01 3.91
N GLY A 63 -0.01 -15.79 4.95
CA GLY A 63 0.44 -15.14 6.18
C GLY A 63 1.55 -15.91 6.90
N VAL A 64 1.43 -17.24 6.97
CA VAL A 64 2.50 -18.11 7.50
C VAL A 64 3.77 -18.00 6.66
N GLU A 65 3.66 -18.07 5.34
CA GLU A 65 4.82 -17.94 4.45
C GLU A 65 5.49 -16.57 4.58
N LEU A 66 4.69 -15.50 4.62
CA LEU A 66 5.15 -14.13 4.83
C LEU A 66 5.93 -14.02 6.13
N HIS A 67 5.37 -14.52 7.24
CA HIS A 67 6.01 -14.50 8.54
C HIS A 67 7.33 -15.27 8.56
N LEU A 68 7.35 -16.50 8.04
CA LEU A 68 8.56 -17.32 8.02
C LEU A 68 9.69 -16.70 7.19
N LYS A 69 9.36 -15.92 6.15
CA LYS A 69 10.36 -15.28 5.27
C LYS A 69 10.83 -13.93 5.74
N THR A 70 9.94 -13.16 6.37
CA THR A 70 10.20 -11.74 6.68
C THR A 70 10.21 -11.47 8.17
N ASN A 71 9.83 -12.41 9.03
CA ASN A 71 9.63 -12.19 10.47
C ASN A 71 8.65 -11.03 10.78
N ALA A 72 7.82 -10.60 9.83
CA ALA A 72 7.06 -9.34 9.92
C ALA A 72 5.90 -9.35 10.92
N LEU A 73 5.52 -10.54 11.40
CA LEU A 73 4.47 -10.67 12.44
C LEU A 73 5.06 -10.84 13.85
N THR A 74 6.39 -10.88 13.98
CA THR A 74 7.03 -10.91 15.29
C THR A 74 7.06 -9.50 15.84
N LEU A 75 6.25 -9.26 16.86
CA LEU A 75 6.37 -8.06 17.68
C LEU A 75 7.67 -8.16 18.46
N THR A 76 8.50 -7.11 18.42
CA THR A 76 9.70 -7.04 19.27
C THR A 76 9.25 -7.22 20.73
N ASN A 77 9.85 -8.19 21.43
CA ASN A 77 9.60 -8.63 22.82
C ASN A 77 8.80 -9.92 23.06
N VAL A 78 8.56 -10.78 22.07
CA VAL A 78 7.95 -12.12 22.31
C VAL A 78 8.91 -13.25 21.94
N SER A 79 9.06 -14.24 22.84
CA SER A 79 9.89 -15.43 22.62
C SER A 79 9.43 -16.24 21.39
N PRO A 80 10.34 -16.80 20.58
CA PRO A 80 10.02 -17.50 19.32
C PRO A 80 9.05 -18.70 19.43
N SER A 81 8.82 -19.22 20.63
CA SER A 81 8.02 -20.43 20.88
C SER A 81 6.50 -20.20 20.91
N GLU A 82 6.04 -18.95 20.91
CA GLU A 82 4.60 -18.64 20.86
C GLU A 82 4.34 -17.52 19.86
N VAL A 83 4.05 -17.89 18.61
CA VAL A 83 3.37 -16.97 17.67
C VAL A 83 1.95 -16.78 18.21
N LYS A 84 1.80 -15.92 19.23
CA LYS A 84 0.49 -15.44 19.67
C LYS A 84 0.00 -14.53 18.57
N ILE A 85 -0.75 -15.13 17.65
CA ILE A 85 -1.58 -14.46 16.65
C ILE A 85 -2.28 -13.30 17.36
N LEU A 86 -2.19 -12.10 16.79
CA LEU A 86 -2.93 -10.87 17.13
C LEU A 86 -4.09 -11.13 18.11
N THR A 87 -3.86 -10.93 19.41
CA THR A 87 -4.90 -11.13 20.44
C THR A 87 -5.97 -10.04 20.37
N GLU A 88 -5.58 -8.89 19.83
CA GLU A 88 -6.38 -7.69 19.62
C GLU A 88 -6.08 -7.14 18.23
N ALA A 89 -7.11 -6.66 17.55
CA ALA A 89 -6.98 -6.11 16.21
C ALA A 89 -8.16 -5.18 15.91
N SER A 90 -7.84 -4.05 15.29
CA SER A 90 -8.81 -3.10 14.79
C SER A 90 -8.75 -3.07 13.27
N GLY A 91 -9.89 -2.99 12.59
CA GLY A 91 -9.94 -3.06 11.14
C GLY A 91 -11.06 -2.25 10.52
N ILE A 92 -10.89 -1.92 9.24
CA ILE A 92 -11.89 -1.30 8.39
C ILE A 92 -12.02 -2.16 7.14
N THR A 93 -13.25 -2.51 6.76
CA THR A 93 -13.52 -3.25 5.53
C THR A 93 -14.91 -2.92 5.01
N LEU A 94 -15.17 -3.17 3.72
CA LEU A 94 -16.53 -3.06 3.20
C LEU A 94 -17.41 -4.17 3.79
N SER A 95 -18.71 -3.93 3.87
CA SER A 95 -19.65 -5.02 4.20
C SER A 95 -19.71 -6.05 3.06
N PRO A 96 -20.07 -7.32 3.34
CA PRO A 96 -20.13 -8.35 2.29
C PRO A 96 -21.05 -8.01 1.11
N ASP A 97 -22.15 -7.31 1.36
CA ASP A 97 -23.10 -6.82 0.35
C ASP A 97 -22.51 -5.71 -0.55
N GLN A 98 -21.47 -5.01 -0.08
CA GLN A 98 -20.74 -3.99 -0.84
C GLN A 98 -19.44 -4.53 -1.48
N GLY A 99 -19.25 -5.85 -1.52
CA GLY A 99 -18.06 -6.50 -2.07
C GLY A 99 -16.94 -6.75 -1.06
N GLY A 100 -17.20 -6.52 0.23
CA GLY A 100 -16.31 -6.90 1.30
C GLY A 100 -16.23 -8.42 1.51
N HIS A 101 -15.27 -8.84 2.34
CA HIS A 101 -15.15 -10.24 2.74
C HIS A 101 -15.79 -10.50 4.11
N LYS A 102 -16.35 -11.70 4.28
CA LYS A 102 -16.74 -12.17 5.61
C LYS A 102 -15.53 -12.17 6.53
N VAL A 103 -15.66 -11.47 7.65
CA VAL A 103 -14.62 -11.38 8.69
C VAL A 103 -14.68 -12.64 9.54
N PHE A 104 -13.53 -13.29 9.73
CA PHE A 104 -13.38 -14.49 10.57
C PHE A 104 -12.66 -14.20 11.89
N LEU A 105 -12.41 -12.92 12.19
CA LEU A 105 -11.84 -12.48 13.46
C LEU A 105 -12.88 -12.66 14.56
N ASN A 106 -12.63 -13.60 15.46
CA ASN A 106 -13.52 -13.93 16.58
C ASN A 106 -12.78 -13.66 17.90
N SER A 107 -12.63 -12.37 18.24
CA SER A 107 -12.04 -11.91 19.49
C SER A 107 -12.89 -10.77 20.06
N PRO A 108 -13.28 -10.81 21.35
CA PRO A 108 -14.02 -9.72 21.97
C PRO A 108 -13.18 -8.45 22.16
N LEU A 109 -11.85 -8.56 22.03
CA LEU A 109 -10.92 -7.42 22.07
C LEU A 109 -10.78 -6.75 20.69
N SER A 110 -11.33 -7.35 19.64
CA SER A 110 -11.16 -6.86 18.28
C SER A 110 -12.39 -6.09 17.79
N THR A 111 -12.16 -5.03 17.03
CA THR A 111 -13.22 -4.22 16.43
C THR A 111 -13.05 -4.13 14.93
N VAL A 112 -14.12 -4.36 14.16
CA VAL A 112 -14.11 -4.13 12.71
C VAL A 112 -15.23 -3.18 12.32
N LEU A 113 -14.86 -2.07 11.70
CA LEU A 113 -15.79 -1.12 11.12
C LEU A 113 -16.12 -1.55 9.68
N TYR A 114 -17.41 -1.65 9.39
CA TYR A 114 -17.91 -1.96 8.05
C TYR A 114 -18.24 -0.67 7.30
N CYS A 115 -17.25 -0.12 6.59
CA CYS A 115 -17.39 1.13 5.85
C CYS A 115 -16.37 1.28 4.72
N ASP A 116 -16.67 2.16 3.76
CA ASP A 116 -15.76 2.55 2.70
C ASP A 116 -14.71 3.54 3.26
N ILE A 117 -13.47 3.05 3.43
CA ILE A 117 -12.35 3.85 3.92
C ILE A 117 -12.13 5.12 3.11
N THR A 118 -12.57 5.17 1.84
CA THR A 118 -12.38 6.34 0.97
C THR A 118 -13.29 7.52 1.31
N MET A 119 -14.21 7.35 2.26
CA MET A 119 -15.26 8.30 2.60
C MET A 119 -15.00 9.12 3.89
N PHE A 120 -13.90 8.88 4.60
CA PHE A 120 -13.54 9.64 5.81
C PHE A 120 -12.90 11.00 5.47
N ALA A 121 -13.73 11.96 5.04
CA ALA A 121 -13.26 13.23 4.53
C ALA A 121 -12.37 13.99 5.53
N THR A 122 -12.82 14.13 6.78
CA THR A 122 -12.05 14.85 7.81
C THR A 122 -10.75 14.13 8.18
N GLU A 123 -10.72 12.79 8.16
CA GLU A 123 -9.48 12.03 8.42
C GLU A 123 -8.39 12.37 7.40
N PHE A 124 -8.77 12.56 6.14
CA PHE A 124 -7.86 12.91 5.05
C PHE A 124 -7.68 14.41 4.84
N GLY A 125 -8.17 15.24 5.77
CA GLY A 125 -7.90 16.68 5.79
C GLY A 125 -8.80 17.52 4.89
N ALA A 126 -9.95 16.99 4.45
CA ALA A 126 -10.97 17.82 3.81
C ALA A 126 -11.59 18.77 4.84
N GLU A 127 -11.49 20.08 4.59
CA GLU A 127 -12.19 21.10 5.37
C GLU A 127 -13.68 21.18 5.02
N TYR A 128 -14.01 20.87 3.77
CA TYR A 128 -15.38 20.82 3.27
C TYR A 128 -15.51 19.81 2.13
N VAL A 129 -16.73 19.35 1.89
CA VAL A 129 -17.07 18.54 0.71
C VAL A 129 -17.90 19.41 -0.23
N PRO A 130 -17.54 19.56 -1.52
CA PRO A 130 -18.32 20.38 -2.44
C PRO A 130 -19.78 19.91 -2.52
N VAL A 131 -20.74 20.84 -2.41
CA VAL A 131 -22.19 20.53 -2.50
C VAL A 131 -22.60 19.97 -3.85
N THR A 132 -21.80 20.24 -4.88
CA THR A 132 -21.99 19.70 -6.24
C THR A 132 -21.46 18.27 -6.38
N HIS A 133 -20.78 17.72 -5.38
CA HIS A 133 -20.28 16.37 -5.43
C HIS A 133 -21.44 15.37 -5.31
N PRO A 134 -21.56 14.35 -6.20
CA PRO A 134 -22.69 13.41 -6.21
C PRO A 134 -22.89 12.67 -4.87
N GLU A 135 -21.81 12.51 -4.12
CA GLU A 135 -21.76 11.83 -2.84
C GLU A 135 -21.52 12.80 -1.67
N HIS A 136 -21.87 14.07 -1.81
CA HIS A 136 -21.64 15.10 -0.79
C HIS A 136 -22.11 14.67 0.61
N ALA A 137 -23.35 14.16 0.70
CA ALA A 137 -23.97 13.78 1.97
C ALA A 137 -23.49 12.43 2.55
N THR A 138 -22.66 11.67 1.82
CA THR A 138 -22.20 10.34 2.27
C THR A 138 -20.79 10.36 2.85
N PHE A 139 -20.05 11.46 2.71
CA PHE A 139 -18.75 11.60 3.36
C PHE A 139 -18.90 11.74 4.87
N SER A 140 -18.04 11.03 5.59
CA SER A 140 -18.00 11.01 7.04
C SER A 140 -16.98 12.01 7.58
N THR A 141 -17.31 12.64 8.70
CA THR A 141 -16.38 13.44 9.51
C THR A 141 -15.68 12.62 10.59
N GLU A 142 -15.97 11.32 10.67
CA GLU A 142 -15.34 10.42 11.63
C GLU A 142 -13.84 10.27 11.35
N ARG A 143 -13.10 10.08 12.44
CA ARG A 143 -11.65 9.86 12.45
C ARG A 143 -11.36 8.54 13.15
N PRO A 144 -11.47 7.41 12.43
CA PRO A 144 -11.30 6.10 13.04
C PRO A 144 -9.89 5.97 13.60
N PHE A 145 -9.77 5.34 14.76
CA PHE A 145 -8.50 5.12 15.45
C PHE A 145 -7.75 6.38 15.89
N LEU A 146 -8.44 7.53 15.97
CA LEU A 146 -7.86 8.72 16.59
C LEU A 146 -7.32 8.36 17.99
N SER A 147 -6.07 8.76 18.25
CA SER A 147 -5.33 8.46 19.48
C SER A 147 -5.02 6.99 19.73
N GLN A 148 -5.23 6.10 18.76
CA GLN A 148 -4.76 4.71 18.82
C GLN A 148 -3.45 4.55 18.06
N THR A 149 -2.62 3.61 18.51
CA THR A 149 -1.35 3.27 17.86
C THR A 149 -1.22 1.76 17.69
N PHE A 150 -0.66 1.31 16.58
CA PHE A 150 -0.50 -0.09 16.23
C PHE A 150 0.95 -0.42 15.90
N ASN A 151 1.46 -1.52 16.45
CA ASN A 151 2.80 -2.03 16.11
C ASN A 151 2.84 -2.78 14.78
N LEU A 152 1.67 -3.21 14.27
CA LEU A 152 1.54 -3.97 13.03
C LEU A 152 0.32 -3.48 12.26
N ILE A 153 0.51 -3.08 11.01
CA ILE A 153 -0.57 -2.63 10.12
C ILE A 153 -0.56 -3.44 8.83
N PHE A 154 -1.76 -3.81 8.37
CA PHE A 154 -2.01 -4.47 7.09
C PHE A 154 -2.94 -3.65 6.20
N CYS A 155 -2.47 -3.30 5.00
CA CYS A 155 -3.24 -2.67 3.95
C CYS A 155 -3.44 -3.64 2.78
N HIS A 156 -4.65 -4.18 2.67
CA HIS A 156 -5.03 -5.16 1.63
C HIS A 156 -6.31 -4.73 0.86
N GLY A 157 -6.77 -3.49 1.01
CA GLY A 157 -7.86 -2.96 0.20
C GLY A 157 -7.46 -2.96 -1.28
N GLN A 158 -8.27 -3.60 -2.13
CA GLN A 158 -8.00 -3.74 -3.56
C GLN A 158 -9.21 -3.31 -4.39
N VAL A 159 -8.91 -2.65 -5.52
CA VAL A 159 -9.90 -2.36 -6.55
C VAL A 159 -10.27 -3.65 -7.27
N LEU A 160 -11.45 -4.21 -6.96
CA LEU A 160 -12.00 -5.38 -7.66
C LEU A 160 -12.91 -4.98 -8.81
N ARG A 161 -12.76 -5.64 -9.97
CA ARG A 161 -13.55 -5.40 -11.19
C ARG A 161 -15.05 -5.61 -11.01
N THR A 162 -15.42 -6.43 -10.03
CA THR A 162 -16.80 -6.83 -9.76
C THR A 162 -17.53 -5.86 -8.83
N HIS A 163 -16.83 -4.87 -8.25
CA HIS A 163 -17.48 -3.91 -7.36
C HIS A 163 -18.31 -2.93 -8.17
N PRO A 164 -19.60 -2.72 -7.82
CA PRO A 164 -20.39 -1.66 -8.41
C PRO A 164 -19.78 -0.31 -8.02
N ARG A 165 -19.62 0.59 -8.99
CA ARG A 165 -19.02 1.91 -8.77
C ARG A 165 -19.71 2.96 -9.60
N MET A 166 -19.69 4.18 -9.08
CA MET A 166 -20.11 5.36 -9.82
C MET A 166 -19.04 5.69 -10.87
N GLU A 167 -19.47 6.07 -12.06
CA GLU A 167 -18.62 6.34 -13.23
C GLU A 167 -17.49 7.33 -12.92
N TYR A 168 -17.78 8.37 -12.14
CA TYR A 168 -16.78 9.40 -11.80
C TYR A 168 -15.59 8.86 -11.00
N ARG A 169 -15.75 7.72 -10.30
CA ARG A 169 -14.71 7.09 -9.48
C ARG A 169 -13.73 6.27 -10.33
N GLU A 170 -14.17 5.71 -11.46
CA GLU A 170 -13.45 4.62 -12.14
C GLU A 170 -11.99 4.95 -12.48
N ALA A 171 -11.75 6.14 -13.05
CA ALA A 171 -10.42 6.57 -13.46
C ALA A 171 -9.46 6.83 -12.28
N TYR A 172 -10.00 7.02 -11.07
CA TYR A 172 -9.26 7.48 -9.90
C TYR A 172 -9.33 6.52 -8.70
N GLU A 173 -10.11 5.45 -8.79
CA GLU A 173 -10.43 4.62 -7.63
C GLU A 173 -9.21 3.94 -7.03
N ALA A 174 -8.21 3.59 -7.84
CA ALA A 174 -6.95 3.06 -7.33
C ALA A 174 -6.27 4.06 -6.38
N THR A 175 -6.19 5.33 -6.76
CA THR A 175 -5.69 6.41 -5.88
C THR A 175 -6.62 6.61 -4.68
N ARG A 176 -7.94 6.72 -4.92
CA ARG A 176 -8.93 6.94 -3.86
C ARG A 176 -8.91 5.84 -2.82
N LEU A 177 -8.50 4.61 -3.16
CA LEU A 177 -8.38 3.50 -2.22
C LEU A 177 -6.99 3.37 -1.59
N THR A 178 -5.92 3.62 -2.36
CA THR A 178 -4.53 3.43 -1.89
C THR A 178 -4.14 4.52 -0.88
N PHE A 179 -4.49 5.78 -1.16
CA PHE A 179 -4.05 6.91 -0.34
C PHE A 179 -4.70 6.96 1.04
N PRO A 180 -6.01 6.70 1.20
CA PRO A 180 -6.63 6.49 2.49
C PRO A 180 -5.98 5.39 3.33
N GLN A 181 -5.67 4.24 2.73
CA GLN A 181 -4.97 3.15 3.42
C GLN A 181 -3.60 3.60 3.94
N LEU A 182 -2.80 4.25 3.09
CA LEU A 182 -1.48 4.76 3.45
C LEU A 182 -1.54 5.84 4.52
N THR A 183 -2.46 6.79 4.35
CA THR A 183 -2.64 7.95 5.24
C THR A 183 -3.06 7.50 6.63
N LEU A 184 -4.14 6.71 6.73
CA LEU A 184 -4.64 6.21 8.00
C LEU A 184 -3.57 5.36 8.70
N ALA A 185 -2.92 4.45 7.95
CA ALA A 185 -1.87 3.59 8.49
C ALA A 185 -0.70 4.38 9.07
N MET A 186 -0.16 5.36 8.33
CA MET A 186 0.97 6.14 8.82
C MET A 186 0.61 7.08 9.97
N GLN A 187 -0.66 7.44 10.12
CA GLN A 187 -1.14 8.23 11.26
C GLN A 187 -1.31 7.42 12.55
N CYS A 188 -1.51 6.10 12.46
CA CYS A 188 -1.72 5.24 13.62
C CYS A 188 -0.63 4.17 13.80
N ILE A 189 0.42 4.12 12.99
CA ILE A 189 1.55 3.21 13.23
C ILE A 189 2.43 3.74 14.38
N SER A 190 2.87 2.84 15.27
CA SER A 190 3.85 3.19 16.30
C SER A 190 5.22 3.46 15.69
N GLU A 191 6.03 4.28 16.35
CA GLU A 191 7.47 4.35 16.07
C GLU A 191 8.08 2.94 16.13
N GLY A 192 8.89 2.58 15.14
CA GLY A 192 9.48 1.25 15.02
C GLY A 192 8.53 0.14 14.52
N GLY A 193 7.26 0.45 14.24
CA GLY A 193 6.25 -0.51 13.84
C GLY A 193 6.51 -1.17 12.47
N THR A 194 5.70 -2.19 12.16
CA THR A 194 5.73 -2.90 10.87
C THR A 194 4.48 -2.59 10.05
N PHE A 195 4.70 -2.11 8.82
CA PHE A 195 3.67 -1.83 7.83
C PHE A 195 3.74 -2.86 6.71
N ILE A 196 2.61 -3.46 6.35
CA ILE A 196 2.52 -4.45 5.27
C ILE A 196 1.43 -4.03 4.30
N MET A 197 1.74 -3.98 3.00
CA MET A 197 0.76 -3.62 1.96
C MET A 197 0.84 -4.53 0.76
N LEU A 198 -0.32 -4.96 0.26
CA LEU A 198 -0.42 -5.66 -1.02
C LEU A 198 -0.34 -4.66 -2.18
N LEU A 199 0.67 -4.82 -3.03
CA LEU A 199 0.95 -4.01 -4.22
C LEU A 199 0.86 -4.87 -5.49
N HIS A 200 0.83 -4.20 -6.64
CA HIS A 200 0.82 -4.82 -7.97
C HIS A 200 1.90 -4.21 -8.83
N LYS A 201 2.49 -5.01 -9.72
CA LYS A 201 3.43 -4.56 -10.77
C LYS A 201 4.55 -3.71 -10.18
N VAL A 202 5.61 -4.38 -9.74
CA VAL A 202 6.75 -3.72 -9.09
C VAL A 202 7.36 -2.63 -9.98
N GLU A 203 7.24 -2.79 -11.31
CA GLU A 203 7.67 -1.89 -12.36
C GLU A 203 6.80 -0.65 -12.59
N ALA A 204 5.58 -0.64 -12.04
CA ALA A 204 4.69 0.49 -12.23
C ALA A 204 5.27 1.71 -11.50
N TRP A 205 5.29 2.87 -12.18
CA TRP A 205 5.82 4.11 -11.64
C TRP A 205 5.27 4.44 -10.25
N ASP A 206 3.95 4.33 -10.09
CA ASP A 206 3.26 4.55 -8.82
C ASP A 206 3.80 3.63 -7.70
N THR A 207 3.99 2.36 -8.03
CA THR A 207 4.55 1.37 -7.09
C THR A 207 5.99 1.73 -6.73
N MET A 208 6.82 2.13 -7.71
CA MET A 208 8.22 2.48 -7.48
C MET A 208 8.40 3.77 -6.68
N ASP A 209 7.59 4.79 -6.94
CA ASP A 209 7.54 6.02 -6.14
C ASP A 209 7.16 5.69 -4.69
N LEU A 210 6.17 4.82 -4.48
CA LEU A 210 5.79 4.38 -3.14
C LEU A 210 6.94 3.67 -2.42
N LEU A 211 7.59 2.71 -3.06
CA LEU A 211 8.74 1.99 -2.50
C LEU A 211 9.89 2.95 -2.16
N TYR A 212 10.18 3.91 -3.06
CA TYR A 212 11.20 4.93 -2.85
C TYR A 212 10.91 5.82 -1.65
N ARG A 213 9.65 6.20 -1.44
CA ARG A 213 9.23 6.97 -0.25
C ARG A 213 9.43 6.17 1.02
N PHE A 214 8.97 4.92 1.06
CA PHE A 214 9.13 4.07 2.25
C PHE A 214 10.60 3.85 2.62
N LEU A 215 11.52 3.75 1.65
CA LEU A 215 12.97 3.70 1.90
C LEU A 215 13.50 4.90 2.71
N GLN A 216 12.82 6.06 2.68
CA GLN A 216 13.28 7.24 3.42
C GLN A 216 12.98 7.15 4.92
N PHE A 217 11.99 6.33 5.33
CA PHE A 217 11.49 6.30 6.70
C PHE A 217 11.26 4.90 7.26
N SER A 218 11.75 3.84 6.59
CA SER A 218 11.65 2.46 7.05
C SER A 218 12.70 1.57 6.38
N ASP A 219 12.93 0.38 6.92
CA ASP A 219 13.66 -0.69 6.23
C ASP A 219 12.65 -1.56 5.48
N ILE A 220 12.79 -1.70 4.15
CA ILE A 220 11.80 -2.41 3.32
C ILE A 220 12.31 -3.77 2.81
N GLU A 221 11.40 -4.72 2.72
CA GLU A 221 11.55 -6.01 2.07
C GLU A 221 10.35 -6.25 1.15
N LEU A 222 10.58 -6.90 0.00
CA LEU A 222 9.51 -7.29 -0.91
C LEU A 222 9.25 -8.78 -0.77
N PHE A 223 8.00 -9.16 -0.48
CA PHE A 223 7.60 -10.53 -0.31
C PHE A 223 6.62 -10.97 -1.39
N LYS A 224 6.97 -12.07 -2.07
CA LYS A 224 6.14 -12.72 -3.07
C LYS A 224 5.81 -14.13 -2.60
N PRO A 225 4.53 -14.49 -2.38
CA PRO A 225 4.21 -15.86 -2.02
C PRO A 225 4.51 -16.80 -3.19
N ILE A 226 5.21 -17.89 -2.89
CA ILE A 226 5.68 -18.88 -3.87
C ILE A 226 4.58 -19.92 -4.12
N LYS A 227 3.82 -20.29 -3.08
CA LYS A 227 2.79 -21.33 -3.20
C LYS A 227 1.48 -20.79 -3.79
N LYS A 228 1.15 -19.55 -3.46
CA LYS A 228 -0.10 -18.89 -3.89
C LYS A 228 0.23 -17.62 -4.63
N HIS A 229 -0.51 -17.34 -5.70
CA HIS A 229 -0.34 -16.11 -6.48
C HIS A 229 1.07 -15.91 -7.10
N ALA A 230 1.91 -16.93 -7.18
CA ALA A 230 3.28 -16.84 -7.72
C ALA A 230 3.34 -16.16 -9.10
N ILE A 231 2.40 -16.53 -9.99
CA ILE A 231 2.31 -15.99 -11.35
C ILE A 231 1.50 -14.69 -11.48
N ARG A 232 0.93 -14.18 -10.39
CA ARG A 232 0.22 -12.88 -10.41
C ARG A 232 1.23 -11.74 -10.36
N SER A 233 0.85 -10.54 -10.78
CA SER A 233 1.68 -9.34 -10.59
C SER A 233 1.68 -8.81 -9.14
N THR A 234 1.00 -9.48 -8.21
CA THR A 234 0.80 -9.02 -6.83
C THR A 234 1.96 -9.39 -5.92
N PHE A 235 2.42 -8.50 -5.06
CA PHE A 235 3.44 -8.78 -4.05
C PHE A 235 3.19 -7.92 -2.81
N TYR A 236 3.85 -8.22 -1.71
CA TYR A 236 3.75 -7.45 -0.48
C TYR A 236 4.97 -6.56 -0.30
N LEU A 237 4.75 -5.28 -0.05
CA LEU A 237 5.71 -4.44 0.64
C LEU A 237 5.65 -4.81 2.13
N VAL A 238 6.80 -5.09 2.73
CA VAL A 238 6.99 -5.24 4.17
C VAL A 238 7.96 -4.16 4.61
N ALA A 239 7.47 -3.12 5.28
CA ALA A 239 8.26 -2.02 5.81
C ALA A 239 8.36 -2.16 7.33
N LYS A 240 9.57 -2.28 7.87
CA LYS A 240 9.88 -2.43 9.29
C LYS A 240 10.55 -1.18 9.82
N GLN A 241 10.57 -1.05 11.15
CA GLN A 241 11.22 0.09 11.83
C GLN A 241 10.70 1.41 11.26
N VAL A 242 9.39 1.48 11.02
CA VAL A 242 8.74 2.64 10.42
C VAL A 242 8.87 3.82 11.36
N ARG A 243 9.31 4.97 10.82
CA ARG A 243 9.51 6.23 11.54
C ARG A 243 8.45 7.25 11.14
N PRO A 244 7.19 7.12 11.62
CA PRO A 244 6.07 7.98 11.18
C PRO A 244 6.27 9.46 11.57
N SER A 245 7.08 9.72 12.59
CA SER A 245 7.41 11.07 13.06
C SER A 245 8.44 11.80 12.17
N SER A 246 9.14 11.07 11.28
CA SER A 246 10.16 11.64 10.41
C SER A 246 9.58 12.64 9.40
N GLU A 247 10.37 13.63 9.01
CA GLU A 247 9.92 14.65 8.04
C GLU A 247 9.52 14.02 6.69
N ALA A 248 10.28 13.03 6.22
CA ALA A 248 9.95 12.30 4.99
C ALA A 248 8.59 11.58 5.08
N ALA A 249 8.25 10.98 6.23
CA ALA A 249 6.96 10.34 6.45
C ALA A 249 5.83 11.38 6.50
N ARG A 250 6.01 12.50 7.18
CA ARG A 250 5.03 13.60 7.25
C ARG A 250 4.73 14.18 5.87
N LEU A 251 5.76 14.42 5.07
CA LEU A 251 5.62 14.88 3.68
C LEU A 251 4.91 13.85 2.80
N ALA A 252 5.17 12.55 3.01
CA ALA A 252 4.47 11.48 2.29
C ALA A 252 2.96 11.46 2.65
N VAL A 253 2.62 11.59 3.94
CA VAL A 253 1.21 11.67 4.39
C VAL A 253 0.50 12.89 3.79
N GLN A 254 1.13 14.06 3.79
CA GLN A 254 0.57 15.25 3.16
C GLN A 254 0.32 15.03 1.66
N HIS A 255 1.29 14.41 0.97
CA HIS A 255 1.15 14.08 -0.45
C HIS A 255 -0.04 13.16 -0.72
N TRP A 256 -0.25 12.12 0.11
CA TRP A 256 -1.37 11.20 -0.06
C TRP A 256 -2.73 11.84 0.27
N LYS A 257 -2.80 12.71 1.29
CA LYS A 257 -4.02 13.50 1.59
C LYS A 257 -4.41 14.38 0.42
N GLU A 258 -3.47 15.16 -0.11
CA GLU A 258 -3.68 16.00 -1.30
C GLU A 258 -4.10 15.16 -2.50
N GLY A 259 -3.42 14.04 -2.72
CA GLY A 259 -3.74 13.15 -3.82
C GLY A 259 -5.15 12.55 -3.74
N TRP A 260 -5.61 12.19 -2.53
CA TRP A 260 -6.97 11.70 -2.31
C TRP A 260 -7.99 12.81 -2.58
N TRP A 261 -7.70 14.03 -2.13
CA TRP A 261 -8.54 15.21 -2.41
C TRP A 261 -8.69 15.44 -3.91
N GLN A 262 -7.57 15.44 -4.65
CA GLN A 262 -7.57 15.64 -6.10
C GLN A 262 -8.31 14.52 -6.84
N ALA A 263 -8.14 13.27 -6.41
CA ALA A 263 -8.81 12.10 -6.98
C ALA A 263 -10.32 12.10 -6.71
N THR A 264 -10.75 12.66 -5.58
CA THR A 264 -12.13 12.62 -5.13
C THR A 264 -12.94 13.83 -5.62
N PHE A 265 -12.43 15.05 -5.42
CA PHE A 265 -13.22 16.26 -5.63
C PHE A 265 -12.88 17.03 -6.90
N VAL A 266 -11.60 17.12 -7.27
CA VAL A 266 -11.16 17.89 -8.45
C VAL A 266 -11.23 17.04 -9.72
N ARG A 267 -11.02 15.72 -9.59
CA ARG A 267 -10.93 14.76 -10.70
C ARG A 267 -9.83 15.18 -11.69
N SER A 268 -8.74 15.71 -11.16
CA SER A 268 -7.59 16.10 -11.95
C SER A 268 -6.83 14.85 -12.38
N LYS A 269 -6.52 14.75 -13.68
CA LYS A 269 -5.59 13.76 -14.22
C LYS A 269 -4.23 13.78 -13.47
N LEU A 270 -3.88 14.86 -12.77
CA LEU A 270 -2.66 14.98 -11.95
C LEU A 270 -2.73 14.22 -10.61
N ALA A 271 -3.85 13.61 -10.25
CA ALA A 271 -4.06 12.88 -8.98
C ALA A 271 -3.37 11.49 -8.90
N GLY A 272 -2.51 11.14 -9.85
CA GLY A 272 -1.67 9.94 -9.76
C GLY A 272 -0.39 10.20 -8.96
N LEU A 273 0.17 9.15 -8.35
CA LEU A 273 1.53 9.19 -7.81
C LEU A 273 2.48 9.67 -8.93
N GLY A 274 3.10 10.83 -8.76
CA GLY A 274 4.22 11.26 -9.61
C GLY A 274 3.97 12.27 -10.74
N ARG A 275 2.75 12.74 -11.06
CA ARG A 275 2.62 13.72 -12.17
C ARG A 275 3.14 15.13 -11.84
N LYS A 276 3.13 15.56 -10.58
CA LYS A 276 3.62 16.91 -10.17
C LYS A 276 5.14 16.97 -9.95
N VAL A 277 5.78 15.88 -9.54
CA VAL A 277 7.21 15.89 -9.19
C VAL A 277 8.08 16.05 -10.44
N LEU A 278 7.66 15.47 -11.58
CA LEU A 278 8.39 15.56 -12.84
C LEU A 278 8.34 16.94 -13.49
N THR A 279 7.30 17.76 -13.30
CA THR A 279 7.33 19.14 -13.86
C THR A 279 8.40 19.97 -13.17
N ILE A 280 8.50 19.88 -11.84
CA ILE A 280 9.48 20.64 -11.05
C ILE A 280 10.90 20.08 -11.23
N GLN A 281 11.08 18.76 -11.29
CA GLN A 281 12.42 18.16 -11.51
C GLN A 281 12.89 18.23 -12.96
N ALA A 282 12.02 18.12 -13.96
CA ALA A 282 12.41 18.29 -15.36
C ALA A 282 12.76 19.76 -15.67
N ASP A 283 12.08 20.73 -15.06
CA ASP A 283 12.42 22.15 -15.20
C ASP A 283 13.71 22.50 -14.44
N ALA A 284 13.99 21.85 -13.30
CA ALA A 284 15.25 22.00 -12.58
C ALA A 284 16.44 21.37 -13.32
N LEU A 285 16.24 20.21 -13.96
CA LEU A 285 17.25 19.55 -14.81
C LEU A 285 17.53 20.36 -16.08
N LYS A 286 16.50 20.91 -16.74
CA LYS A 286 16.66 21.80 -17.90
C LYS A 286 17.39 23.11 -17.59
N LYS A 287 17.27 23.64 -16.36
CA LYS A 287 18.01 24.83 -15.92
C LYS A 287 19.47 24.52 -15.60
N ALA A 288 19.80 23.30 -15.21
CA ALA A 288 21.18 22.88 -14.94
C ALA A 288 22.00 22.67 -16.22
N ASP A 289 21.34 22.32 -17.34
CA ASP A 289 22.00 22.04 -18.62
C ASP A 289 22.19 23.29 -19.53
N PHE A 290 21.79 24.49 -19.09
CA PHE A 290 21.99 25.74 -19.85
C PHE A 290 23.05 26.69 -19.27
N VAL A 291 23.88 26.21 -18.34
CA VAL A 291 25.09 26.93 -17.89
C VAL A 291 26.32 26.07 -18.17
N ARG A 292 26.67 25.97 -19.45
CA ARG A 292 28.04 25.79 -19.93
C ARG A 292 28.22 26.58 -21.21
#